data_AF-A0A9P7J3I9-F1
#
_entry.id   AF-A0A9P7J3I9-F1
#
_cell.length_a   1.000
_cell.length_b   1.000
_cell.length_c   1.000
_cell.angle_alpha   90.00
_cell.angle_beta   90.00
_cell.angle_gamma   90.00
#
_symmetry.space_group_name_H-M   'P 1'
#
loop_
_entity.id
_entity.type
_entity.pdbx_description
1 polymer ?
#
loop_
_entity_poly.entity_id
_entity_poly.type
_entity_poly.pdbx_seq_one_letter_code
_entity_poly.pdbx_strand_id
1 'polypeptide(L)'
;MAAAFVSWPSAPLTESLVKRALSNLPVSIITSLPDTHECSKLLQWSTYDAIDHDLTHRNPDNVLSSSYTIRKALIRKHYLARCIHSYLTKHLDSVLKDAVPRTWDLEISYADELDEMWSDQLWDLGNEIDSDTSQWWILKPGMADRGMGIRLFNSKDSLYQIFKEFEEYSEDEDQIDDTSVIISQLRHFVIQEYIPSPILLDPNERSLGVSVLNPPENLQGHKFHLRAYFVASGALQLFMYDRVLALFAAVPYISPRKRRDVNDDAPGNIDLTPHLTNTSLQIDRGEKGVHLLDELSGCHILSGDDTDRGALFTPEDIENIKVQMGSVLAETFRAALEMPIHFQPLPNAFELYGVDFLVSHDSTGLDSSGNSQFFQVKLLEINSEPAIELTGQRLHRILEDLFVAIEQVAILPFFKQEVGCVPSMEVPVVPRHLRMCLDKKVRGSGGW
;
A
#
# COMPACT_ATOMS: atom_id res chain seq x y z
N MET A 1 31.86 -19.49 -7.49
CA MET A 1 30.49 -20.05 -7.68
C MET A 1 29.51 -18.98 -7.20
N ALA A 2 28.39 -18.80 -7.89
CA ALA A 2 27.34 -17.86 -7.46
C ALA A 2 26.43 -18.54 -6.43
N ALA A 3 25.99 -17.80 -5.41
CA ALA A 3 25.15 -18.31 -4.34
C ALA A 3 23.95 -17.39 -4.08
N ALA A 4 22.88 -17.97 -3.53
CA ALA A 4 21.68 -17.25 -3.11
C ALA A 4 21.31 -17.65 -1.68
N PHE A 5 21.43 -16.70 -0.75
CA PHE A 5 20.91 -16.82 0.60
C PHE A 5 19.39 -16.57 0.58
N VAL A 6 18.61 -17.55 1.04
CA VAL A 6 17.15 -17.50 1.07
C VAL A 6 16.68 -17.87 2.47
N SER A 7 15.96 -16.96 3.13
CA SER A 7 15.44 -17.16 4.48
C SER A 7 14.13 -16.41 4.69
N TRP A 8 13.04 -17.17 4.85
CA TRP A 8 11.67 -16.65 5.06
C TRP A 8 10.96 -17.47 6.14
N PRO A 9 11.45 -17.43 7.39
CA PRO A 9 11.05 -18.38 8.45
C PRO A 9 9.54 -18.34 8.78
N SER A 10 8.91 -17.17 8.62
CA SER A 10 7.48 -16.97 8.91
C SER A 10 6.61 -16.93 7.65
N ALA A 11 7.17 -17.15 6.46
CA ALA A 11 6.45 -17.06 5.18
C ALA A 11 6.82 -18.21 4.22
N PRO A 12 6.34 -19.45 4.47
CA PRO A 12 6.73 -20.62 3.69
C PRO A 12 6.34 -20.60 2.21
N LEU A 13 5.21 -19.99 1.83
CA LEU A 13 4.86 -19.82 0.42
C LEU A 13 5.85 -18.86 -0.23
N THR A 14 6.16 -17.74 0.42
CA THR A 14 7.17 -16.79 -0.07
C THR A 14 8.50 -17.49 -0.31
N GLU A 15 8.96 -18.31 0.63
CA GLU A 15 10.17 -19.12 0.45
C GLU A 15 10.09 -20.04 -0.78
N SER A 16 8.97 -20.72 -0.96
CA SER A 16 8.72 -21.60 -2.11
C SER A 16 8.75 -20.84 -3.44
N LEU A 17 8.13 -19.66 -3.49
CA LEU A 17 8.10 -18.80 -4.67
C LEU A 17 9.50 -18.32 -5.04
N VAL A 18 10.29 -17.86 -4.06
CA VAL A 18 11.69 -17.45 -4.24
C VAL A 18 12.53 -18.61 -4.78
N LYS A 19 12.49 -19.77 -4.11
CA LYS A 19 13.27 -20.96 -4.53
C LYS A 19 12.94 -21.39 -5.95
N ARG A 20 11.66 -21.33 -6.33
CA ARG A 20 11.24 -21.65 -7.69
C ARG A 20 11.69 -20.61 -8.71
N ALA A 21 11.60 -19.32 -8.40
CA ALA A 21 12.09 -18.29 -9.33
C ALA A 21 13.60 -18.48 -9.61
N LEU A 22 14.37 -18.91 -8.61
CA LEU A 22 15.80 -19.19 -8.74
C LEU A 22 16.13 -20.53 -9.41
N SER A 23 15.17 -21.43 -9.65
CA SER A 23 15.46 -22.80 -10.12
C SER A 23 16.12 -22.88 -11.50
N ASN A 24 15.96 -21.83 -12.31
CA ASN A 24 16.52 -21.74 -13.65
C ASN A 24 17.89 -21.05 -13.69
N LEU A 25 18.37 -20.54 -12.55
CA LEU A 25 19.67 -19.88 -12.43
C LEU A 25 20.74 -20.86 -11.95
N PRO A 26 22.00 -20.75 -12.43
CA PRO A 26 23.10 -21.58 -11.97
C PRO A 26 23.66 -21.06 -10.62
N VAL A 27 22.80 -21.00 -9.59
CA VAL A 27 23.12 -20.51 -8.25
C VAL A 27 22.90 -21.59 -7.21
N SER A 28 23.81 -21.70 -6.25
CA SER A 28 23.62 -22.58 -5.08
C SER A 28 22.79 -21.88 -4.02
N ILE A 29 21.62 -22.43 -3.67
CA ILE A 29 20.80 -21.92 -2.59
C ILE A 29 21.41 -22.33 -1.24
N ILE A 30 21.66 -21.36 -0.37
CA ILE A 30 22.27 -21.54 0.95
C ILE A 30 21.33 -21.04 2.05
N THR A 31 21.40 -21.66 3.22
CA THR A 31 20.55 -21.35 4.39
C THR A 31 21.25 -20.50 5.46
N SER A 32 22.54 -20.20 5.26
CA SER A 32 23.34 -19.33 6.11
C SER A 32 24.23 -18.47 5.21
N LEU A 33 24.54 -17.25 5.65
CA LEU A 33 25.48 -16.39 4.94
C LEU A 33 26.89 -17.03 4.96
N PRO A 34 27.61 -17.03 3.82
CA PRO A 34 28.94 -17.59 3.75
C PRO A 34 29.95 -16.64 4.41
N ASP A 35 31.08 -17.18 4.87
CA ASP A 35 32.21 -16.35 5.26
C ASP A 35 32.72 -15.58 4.04
N THR A 36 33.11 -14.32 4.24
CA THR A 36 33.55 -13.42 3.16
C THR A 36 34.63 -14.10 2.31
N HIS A 37 34.44 -14.11 0.98
CA HIS A 37 35.32 -14.65 -0.09
C HIS A 37 34.97 -16.03 -0.71
N GLU A 38 33.94 -16.75 -0.25
CA GLU A 38 33.64 -18.08 -0.80
C GLU A 38 32.87 -18.06 -2.14
N CYS A 39 32.09 -17.00 -2.39
CA CYS A 39 31.24 -16.88 -3.58
C CYS A 39 31.63 -15.67 -4.45
N SER A 40 31.54 -15.85 -5.77
CA SER A 40 31.86 -14.80 -6.75
C SER A 40 30.78 -13.73 -6.85
N LYS A 41 29.52 -14.14 -6.63
CA LYS A 41 28.34 -13.26 -6.51
C LYS A 41 27.38 -13.86 -5.51
N LEU A 42 26.78 -13.02 -4.68
CA LEU A 42 25.83 -13.39 -3.64
C LEU A 42 24.51 -12.63 -3.85
N LEU A 43 23.41 -13.37 -3.89
CA LEU A 43 22.06 -12.82 -3.75
C LEU A 43 21.58 -13.04 -2.31
N GLN A 44 21.06 -12.01 -1.66
CA GLN A 44 20.35 -12.08 -0.39
C GLN A 44 18.86 -11.84 -0.64
N TRP A 45 18.09 -12.93 -0.80
CA TRP A 45 16.64 -12.87 -1.01
C TRP A 45 15.89 -13.43 0.20
N SER A 46 15.80 -12.61 1.24
CA SER A 46 15.31 -12.98 2.58
C SER A 46 14.51 -11.83 3.22
N THR A 47 13.96 -12.08 4.40
CA THR A 47 13.38 -11.01 5.25
C THR A 47 14.41 -9.93 5.56
N TYR A 48 13.96 -8.69 5.83
CA TYR A 48 14.84 -7.56 6.12
C TYR A 48 15.85 -7.82 7.23
N ASP A 49 15.42 -8.46 8.31
CA ASP A 49 16.26 -8.72 9.49
C ASP A 49 17.32 -9.82 9.23
N ALA A 50 17.11 -10.67 8.23
CA ALA A 50 18.06 -11.71 7.86
C ALA A 50 19.10 -11.22 6.84
N ILE A 51 18.88 -10.08 6.18
CA ILE A 51 19.81 -9.49 5.22
C ILE A 51 20.98 -8.86 5.97
N ASP A 52 22.20 -9.15 5.54
CA ASP A 52 23.38 -8.38 5.93
C ASP A 52 23.46 -7.11 5.05
N HIS A 53 22.91 -6.02 5.59
CA HIS A 53 22.88 -4.70 4.95
C HIS A 53 24.28 -4.09 4.84
N ASP A 54 25.17 -4.36 5.81
CA ASP A 54 26.55 -3.90 5.79
C ASP A 54 27.35 -4.56 4.68
N LEU A 55 27.17 -5.88 4.50
CA LEU A 55 27.79 -6.64 3.41
C LEU A 55 27.31 -6.13 2.04
N THR A 56 26.01 -5.85 1.92
CA THR A 56 25.40 -5.25 0.72
C THR A 56 26.03 -3.90 0.40
N HIS A 57 26.22 -3.05 1.40
CA HIS A 57 26.81 -1.72 1.22
C HIS A 57 28.31 -1.79 0.86
N ARG A 58 29.08 -2.70 1.48
CA ARG A 58 30.53 -2.82 1.26
C ARG A 58 30.90 -3.47 -0.07
N ASN A 59 30.01 -4.26 -0.67
CA ASN A 59 30.31 -5.07 -1.86
C ASN A 59 29.28 -4.88 -2.98
N PRO A 60 29.08 -3.66 -3.50
CA PRO A 60 28.00 -3.35 -4.43
C PRO A 60 28.05 -4.15 -5.74
N ASP A 61 29.24 -4.50 -6.22
CA ASP A 61 29.38 -5.25 -7.48
C ASP A 61 29.15 -6.78 -7.32
N ASN A 62 29.23 -7.28 -6.09
CA ASN A 62 29.25 -8.73 -5.81
C ASN A 62 28.09 -9.19 -4.93
N VAL A 63 27.30 -8.29 -4.33
CA VAL A 63 26.19 -8.62 -3.43
C VAL A 63 24.94 -7.88 -3.86
N LEU A 64 23.87 -8.63 -4.15
CA LEU A 64 22.54 -8.11 -4.46
C LEU A 64 21.59 -8.36 -3.28
N SER A 65 20.86 -7.33 -2.85
CA SER A 65 19.87 -7.43 -1.76
C SER A 65 18.44 -7.32 -2.29
N SER A 66 17.52 -8.09 -1.71
CA SER A 66 16.06 -7.98 -1.96
C SER A 66 15.34 -6.90 -1.14
N SER A 67 16.10 -6.01 -0.50
CA SER A 67 15.58 -4.86 0.24
C SER A 67 16.53 -3.67 0.22
N TYR A 68 15.99 -2.45 0.17
CA TYR A 68 16.77 -1.24 0.45
C TYR A 68 16.90 -1.03 1.96
N THR A 69 18.11 -0.70 2.41
CA THR A 69 18.40 -0.48 3.84
C THR A 69 17.63 0.72 4.40
N ILE A 70 17.58 1.84 3.68
CA ILE A 70 16.88 3.05 4.12
C ILE A 70 15.65 3.25 3.24
N ARG A 71 14.49 2.84 3.76
CA ARG A 71 13.20 2.82 3.03
C ARG A 71 12.01 3.42 3.78
N LYS A 72 12.22 3.98 4.98
CA LYS A 72 11.15 4.44 5.87
C LYS A 72 10.30 5.58 5.31
N ALA A 73 10.83 6.38 4.36
CA ALA A 73 10.05 7.43 3.70
C ALA A 73 8.80 6.89 2.99
N LEU A 74 8.84 5.64 2.53
CA LEU A 74 7.76 5.02 1.77
C LEU A 74 6.85 4.19 2.67
N ILE A 75 7.46 3.36 3.54
CA ILE A 75 6.74 2.26 4.23
C ILE A 75 6.15 2.63 5.59
N ARG A 76 6.35 3.86 6.08
CA ARG A 76 5.82 4.33 7.36
C ARG A 76 4.87 5.50 7.11
N LYS A 77 3.61 5.39 7.59
CA LYS A 77 2.51 6.31 7.24
C LYS A 77 2.86 7.79 7.48
N HIS A 78 3.41 8.12 8.65
CA HIS A 78 3.78 9.50 8.99
C HIS A 78 4.95 10.02 8.14
N TYR A 79 5.95 9.19 7.85
CA TYR A 79 7.05 9.58 6.95
C TYR A 79 6.57 9.74 5.51
N LEU A 80 5.66 8.89 5.04
CA LEU A 80 5.04 8.99 3.71
C LEU A 80 4.26 10.29 3.58
N ALA A 81 3.43 10.63 4.57
CA ALA A 81 2.69 11.89 4.61
C ALA A 81 3.62 13.11 4.55
N ARG A 82 4.64 13.17 5.42
CA ARG A 82 5.64 14.26 5.43
C ARG A 82 6.41 14.35 4.12
N CYS A 83 6.77 13.21 3.53
CA CYS A 83 7.47 13.12 2.25
C CYS A 83 6.64 13.74 1.11
N ILE A 84 5.38 13.33 0.99
CA ILE A 84 4.47 13.81 -0.05
C ILE A 84 4.15 15.30 0.16
N HIS A 85 3.88 15.72 1.40
CA HIS A 85 3.62 17.12 1.71
C HIS A 85 4.80 18.02 1.32
N SER A 86 6.03 17.68 1.75
CA SER A 86 7.24 18.42 1.39
C SER A 86 7.46 18.51 -0.13
N TYR A 87 7.21 17.41 -0.85
CA TYR A 87 7.29 17.39 -2.30
C TYR A 87 6.25 18.30 -2.96
N LEU A 88 4.99 18.26 -2.51
CA LEU A 88 3.91 19.09 -3.05
C LEU A 88 4.14 20.58 -2.86
N THR A 89 4.90 21.02 -1.84
CA THR A 89 5.28 22.45 -1.70
C THR A 89 6.11 22.98 -2.88
N LYS A 90 6.80 22.10 -3.61
CA LYS A 90 7.67 22.44 -4.75
C LYS A 90 7.08 22.01 -6.09
N HIS A 91 6.17 21.04 -6.09
CA HIS A 91 5.61 20.40 -7.28
C HIS A 91 4.08 20.45 -7.26
N LEU A 92 3.54 21.67 -7.38
CA LEU A 92 2.09 21.94 -7.26
C LEU A 92 1.24 21.26 -8.36
N ASP A 93 1.85 20.93 -9.50
CA ASP A 93 1.20 20.26 -10.64
C ASP A 93 1.32 18.73 -10.58
N SER A 94 1.88 18.17 -9.49
CA SER A 94 2.02 16.72 -9.35
C SER A 94 0.67 16.04 -9.14
N VAL A 95 0.48 14.87 -9.75
CA VAL A 95 -0.73 14.04 -9.58
C VAL A 95 -0.97 13.64 -8.11
N LEU A 96 0.08 13.69 -7.27
CA LEU A 96 -0.04 13.39 -5.84
C LEU A 96 -0.96 14.34 -5.09
N LYS A 97 -1.16 15.56 -5.62
CA LYS A 97 -2.08 16.55 -5.03
C LYS A 97 -3.48 15.97 -4.88
N ASP A 98 -3.93 15.25 -5.90
CA ASP A 98 -5.26 14.65 -5.91
C ASP A 98 -5.22 13.15 -5.63
N ALA A 99 -4.09 12.49 -5.81
CA ALA A 99 -3.97 11.05 -5.61
C ALA A 99 -3.62 10.63 -4.18
N VAL A 100 -3.43 11.56 -3.26
CA VAL A 100 -3.09 11.25 -1.86
C VAL A 100 -4.03 12.04 -0.95
N PRO A 101 -4.82 11.39 -0.09
CA PRO A 101 -5.70 12.10 0.84
C PRO A 101 -4.87 12.96 1.79
N ARG A 102 -5.32 14.19 2.08
CA ARG A 102 -4.59 15.06 3.00
C ARG A 102 -4.41 14.37 4.34
N THR A 103 -3.20 14.47 4.87
CA THR A 103 -2.78 13.69 6.04
C THR A 103 -1.97 14.58 6.97
N TRP A 104 -2.31 14.55 8.25
CA TRP A 104 -1.62 15.23 9.34
C TRP A 104 -1.01 14.15 10.22
N ASP A 105 0.27 14.29 10.54
CA ASP A 105 0.92 13.45 11.52
C ASP A 105 0.86 14.12 12.90
N LEU A 106 0.66 13.30 13.93
CA LEU A 106 0.54 13.73 15.32
C LEU A 106 1.44 12.85 16.18
N GLU A 107 2.10 13.48 17.14
CA GLU A 107 2.80 12.82 18.23
C GLU A 107 2.13 13.25 19.54
N ILE A 108 1.42 12.32 20.17
CA ILE A 108 0.61 12.60 21.35
C ILE A 108 0.80 11.50 22.39
N SER A 109 0.95 11.90 23.65
CA SER A 109 1.05 10.98 24.78
C SER A 109 -0.25 10.90 25.58
N TYR A 110 -1.00 12.00 25.64
CA TYR A 110 -2.24 12.08 26.41
C TYR A 110 -3.33 12.87 25.66
N ALA A 111 -4.60 12.51 25.84
CA ALA A 111 -5.75 13.13 25.20
C ALA A 111 -5.84 14.64 25.46
N ASP A 112 -5.44 15.09 26.65
CA ASP A 112 -5.46 16.51 27.04
C ASP A 112 -4.45 17.37 26.25
N GLU A 113 -3.44 16.76 25.63
CA GLU A 113 -2.50 17.49 24.75
C GLU A 113 -3.16 17.96 23.44
N LEU A 114 -4.33 17.40 23.06
CA LEU A 114 -5.05 17.80 21.85
C LEU A 114 -5.40 19.29 21.83
N ASP A 115 -5.74 19.88 22.98
CA ASP A 115 -6.08 21.30 23.08
C ASP A 115 -4.93 22.21 22.66
N GLU A 116 -3.69 21.83 23.01
CA GLU A 116 -2.49 22.52 22.56
C GLU A 116 -2.26 22.28 21.06
N MET A 117 -2.48 21.06 20.57
CA MET A 117 -2.31 20.72 19.15
C MET A 117 -3.27 21.49 18.24
N TRP A 118 -4.52 21.70 18.64
CA TRP A 118 -5.50 22.51 17.89
C TRP A 118 -5.08 23.97 17.73
N SER A 119 -4.24 24.46 18.65
CA SER A 119 -3.72 25.83 18.62
C SER A 119 -2.46 25.99 17.76
N ASP A 120 -1.82 24.89 17.37
CA ASP A 120 -0.56 24.88 16.62
C ASP A 120 -0.64 23.90 15.41
N GLN A 121 -0.16 22.67 15.58
CA GLN A 121 0.04 21.70 14.48
C GLN A 121 -1.25 21.30 13.75
N LEU A 122 -2.39 21.27 14.45
CA LEU A 122 -3.69 20.87 13.91
C LEU A 122 -4.62 22.07 13.68
N TRP A 123 -4.10 23.31 13.67
CA TRP A 123 -4.92 24.51 13.55
C TRP A 123 -5.77 24.52 12.27
N ASP A 124 -5.18 24.22 11.11
CA ASP A 124 -5.89 24.14 9.83
C ASP A 124 -6.98 23.08 9.85
N LEU A 125 -6.65 21.86 10.31
CA LEU A 125 -7.60 20.76 10.43
C LEU A 125 -8.74 21.11 11.41
N GLY A 126 -8.43 21.76 12.52
CA GLY A 126 -9.39 22.18 13.51
C GLY A 126 -10.42 23.15 12.94
N ASN A 127 -9.99 24.10 12.11
CA ASN A 127 -10.89 25.02 11.42
C ASN A 127 -11.78 24.30 10.40
N GLU A 128 -11.24 23.30 9.69
CA GLU A 128 -12.00 22.51 8.71
C GLU A 128 -13.09 21.68 9.39
N ILE A 129 -12.76 21.01 10.50
CA ILE A 129 -13.71 20.22 11.29
C ILE A 129 -14.85 21.11 11.80
N ASP A 130 -14.54 22.32 12.28
CA ASP A 130 -15.56 23.24 12.81
C ASP A 130 -16.43 23.84 11.70
N SER A 131 -15.86 24.04 10.50
CA SER A 131 -16.55 24.66 9.36
C SER A 131 -17.51 23.71 8.66
N ASP A 132 -17.12 22.44 8.47
CA ASP A 132 -17.92 21.45 7.75
C ASP A 132 -17.99 20.12 8.51
N THR A 133 -19.00 20.03 9.37
CA THR A 133 -19.24 18.82 10.17
C THR A 133 -19.82 17.64 9.38
N SER A 134 -19.95 17.75 8.04
CA SER A 134 -20.33 16.65 7.17
C SER A 134 -19.12 15.82 6.70
N GLN A 135 -17.91 16.39 6.78
CA GLN A 135 -16.68 15.71 6.44
C GLN A 135 -16.28 14.69 7.51
N TRP A 136 -15.58 13.66 7.06
CA TRP A 136 -15.11 12.58 7.92
C TRP A 136 -13.61 12.43 7.81
N TRP A 137 -13.03 12.04 8.93
CA TRP A 137 -11.60 11.85 9.12
C TRP A 137 -11.35 10.44 9.64
N ILE A 138 -10.22 9.86 9.27
CA ILE A 138 -9.77 8.55 9.74
C ILE A 138 -8.49 8.70 10.54
N LEU A 139 -8.53 8.30 11.81
CA LEU A 139 -7.36 8.19 12.68
C LEU A 139 -6.74 6.82 12.47
N LYS A 140 -5.42 6.77 12.26
CA LYS A 140 -4.66 5.53 12.12
C LYS A 140 -3.40 5.60 13.00
N PRO A 141 -3.12 4.59 13.83
CA PRO A 141 -1.85 4.53 14.54
C PRO A 141 -0.68 4.33 13.57
N GLY A 142 0.44 4.99 13.83
CA GLY A 142 1.59 5.04 12.92
C GLY A 142 2.44 3.77 12.86
N MET A 143 2.29 2.88 13.85
CA MET A 143 2.99 1.59 13.90
C MET A 143 2.05 0.39 14.16
N ALA A 144 0.73 0.57 14.10
CA ALA A 144 -0.20 -0.54 14.20
C ALA A 144 -0.40 -1.21 12.85
N ASP A 145 -0.32 -2.55 12.83
CA ASP A 145 -0.59 -3.35 11.65
C ASP A 145 -2.07 -3.76 11.57
N ARG A 146 -2.48 -4.31 10.42
CA ARG A 146 -3.76 -5.04 10.22
C ARG A 146 -5.05 -4.24 10.46
N GLY A 147 -4.97 -2.92 10.57
CA GLY A 147 -6.14 -2.05 10.79
C GLY A 147 -6.53 -1.87 12.26
N MET A 148 -5.67 -2.31 13.16
CA MET A 148 -5.82 -2.15 14.61
C MET A 148 -5.81 -0.67 15.00
N GLY A 149 -6.71 -0.28 15.90
CA GLY A 149 -6.82 1.10 16.40
C GLY A 149 -7.25 2.15 15.38
N ILE A 150 -7.72 1.75 14.20
CA ILE A 150 -8.32 2.69 13.27
C ILE A 150 -9.65 3.17 13.85
N ARG A 151 -9.92 4.48 13.75
CA ARG A 151 -11.19 5.09 14.17
C ARG A 151 -11.63 6.14 13.15
N LEU A 152 -12.95 6.30 12.99
CA LEU A 152 -13.55 7.36 12.19
C LEU A 152 -14.12 8.44 13.10
N PHE A 153 -13.95 9.70 12.72
CA PHE A 153 -14.47 10.83 13.48
C PHE A 153 -14.84 12.00 12.56
N ASN A 154 -15.65 12.92 13.05
CA ASN A 154 -16.07 14.13 12.33
C ASN A 154 -16.22 15.36 13.25
N SER A 155 -15.73 15.28 14.49
CA SER A 155 -15.73 16.39 15.43
C SER A 155 -14.51 16.31 16.34
N LYS A 156 -14.07 17.45 16.89
CA LYS A 156 -12.98 17.52 17.85
C LYS A 156 -13.29 16.72 19.11
N ASP A 157 -14.53 16.81 19.60
CA ASP A 157 -15.00 16.02 20.75
C ASP A 157 -14.90 14.52 20.50
N SER A 158 -15.31 14.05 19.32
CA SER A 158 -15.19 12.62 18.97
C SER A 158 -13.72 12.16 18.95
N LEU A 159 -12.80 12.99 18.46
CA LEU A 159 -11.37 12.65 18.47
C LEU A 159 -10.83 12.58 19.91
N TYR A 160 -11.20 13.52 20.76
CA TYR A 160 -10.81 13.52 22.17
C TYR A 160 -11.31 12.27 22.91
N GLN A 161 -12.56 11.86 22.68
CA GLN A 161 -13.10 10.62 23.27
C GLN A 161 -12.36 9.37 22.78
N ILE A 162 -11.97 9.32 21.50
CA ILE A 162 -11.15 8.21 20.97
C ILE A 162 -9.81 8.08 21.71
N PHE A 163 -9.14 9.21 21.98
CA PHE A 163 -7.87 9.17 22.71
C PHE A 163 -8.07 8.80 24.18
N LYS A 164 -9.12 9.30 24.83
CA LYS A 164 -9.47 8.87 26.20
C LYS A 164 -9.74 7.36 26.30
N GLU A 165 -10.49 6.83 25.36
CA GLU A 165 -10.76 5.39 25.26
C GLU A 165 -9.45 4.59 25.20
N PHE A 166 -8.51 5.02 24.35
CA PHE A 166 -7.21 4.36 24.24
C PHE A 166 -6.33 4.50 25.50
N GLU A 167 -6.51 5.56 26.31
CA GLU A 167 -5.82 5.72 27.61
C GLU A 167 -6.39 4.76 28.65
N GLU A 168 -7.72 4.71 28.78
CA GLU A 168 -8.41 3.86 29.74
C GLU A 168 -8.09 2.37 29.50
N TYR A 169 -8.03 1.93 28.23
CA TYR A 169 -7.60 0.57 27.87
C TYR A 169 -6.12 0.28 28.16
N SER A 170 -5.29 1.30 28.40
CA SER A 170 -3.88 1.09 28.74
C SER A 170 -3.65 0.85 30.24
N GLU A 171 -4.64 1.15 31.09
CA GLU A 171 -4.56 1.00 32.55
C GLU A 171 -5.16 -0.33 33.06
N ASP A 172 -6.08 -0.94 32.30
CA ASP A 172 -6.71 -2.22 32.63
C ASP A 172 -6.10 -3.39 31.78
N GLU A 173 -5.08 -4.06 32.32
CA GLU A 173 -4.38 -5.19 31.66
C GLU A 173 -5.26 -6.43 31.39
N ASP A 174 -6.50 -6.49 31.91
CA ASP A 174 -7.35 -7.69 31.94
C ASP A 174 -8.47 -7.74 30.88
N GLN A 175 -8.63 -6.71 30.02
CA GLN A 175 -9.60 -6.71 28.90
C GLN A 175 -8.98 -6.27 27.58
N ILE A 176 -8.14 -7.12 27.00
CA ILE A 176 -7.63 -6.95 25.65
C ILE A 176 -8.74 -7.36 24.67
N ASP A 177 -9.57 -6.40 24.25
CA ASP A 177 -10.32 -6.56 23.01
C ASP A 177 -9.34 -6.63 21.83
N ASP A 178 -9.68 -7.43 20.81
CA ASP A 178 -8.89 -7.66 19.59
C ASP A 178 -8.72 -6.38 18.74
N THR A 179 -9.18 -5.22 19.21
CA THR A 179 -9.05 -3.91 18.56
C THR A 179 -8.38 -2.83 19.43
N SER A 180 -7.94 -3.17 20.64
CA SER A 180 -7.37 -2.23 21.62
C SER A 180 -5.96 -1.75 21.19
N VAL A 181 -5.72 -0.45 21.33
CA VAL A 181 -4.42 0.18 21.08
C VAL A 181 -3.89 0.77 22.37
N ILE A 182 -2.70 0.33 22.76
CA ILE A 182 -2.01 0.85 23.95
C ILE A 182 -1.25 2.13 23.53
N ILE A 183 -1.76 3.32 23.90
CA ILE A 183 -1.10 4.62 23.60
C ILE A 183 0.34 4.65 24.11
N SER A 184 0.62 4.06 25.27
CA SER A 184 1.97 4.09 25.85
C SER A 184 3.05 3.46 24.95
N GLN A 185 2.65 2.59 24.01
CA GLN A 185 3.52 2.01 22.98
C GLN A 185 3.43 2.73 21.62
N LEU A 186 2.33 3.45 21.34
CA LEU A 186 2.02 4.11 20.07
C LEU A 186 1.87 5.62 20.29
N ARG A 187 2.98 6.37 20.14
CA ARG A 187 2.96 7.85 20.25
C ARG A 187 2.65 8.56 18.94
N HIS A 188 2.91 7.90 17.81
CA HIS A 188 2.71 8.50 16.49
C HIS A 188 1.40 8.02 15.88
N PHE A 189 0.57 8.96 15.47
CA PHE A 189 -0.67 8.73 14.75
C PHE A 189 -0.68 9.54 13.45
N VAL A 190 -1.58 9.19 12.56
CA VAL A 190 -1.92 10.01 11.41
C VAL A 190 -3.43 10.20 11.35
N ILE A 191 -3.85 11.45 11.16
CA ILE A 191 -5.21 11.79 10.76
C ILE A 191 -5.19 11.97 9.25
N GLN A 192 -6.12 11.33 8.56
CA GLN A 192 -6.23 11.40 7.11
C GLN A 192 -7.66 11.70 6.69
N GLU A 193 -7.84 12.40 5.57
CA GLU A 193 -9.15 12.54 4.92
C GLU A 193 -9.77 11.17 4.69
N TYR A 194 -10.99 10.98 5.18
CA TYR A 194 -11.75 9.79 4.84
C TYR A 194 -12.38 9.98 3.45
N ILE A 195 -12.08 9.07 2.52
CA ILE A 195 -12.63 9.10 1.15
C ILE A 195 -14.10 8.64 1.19
N PRO A 196 -15.09 9.55 1.01
CA PRO A 196 -16.50 9.23 1.27
C PRO A 196 -17.19 8.55 0.09
N SER A 197 -16.67 8.72 -1.13
CA SER A 197 -17.22 8.26 -2.41
C SER A 197 -16.35 7.19 -3.07
N PRO A 198 -16.12 6.02 -2.46
CA PRO A 198 -15.44 4.92 -3.15
C PRO A 198 -16.29 4.42 -4.32
N ILE A 199 -15.64 3.89 -5.37
CA ILE A 199 -16.35 3.05 -6.34
C ILE A 199 -16.92 1.83 -5.61
N LEU A 200 -18.18 1.50 -5.90
CA LEU A 200 -18.88 0.38 -5.30
C LEU A 200 -19.27 -0.62 -6.38
N LEU A 201 -18.89 -1.88 -6.18
CA LEU A 201 -19.23 -3.01 -7.03
C LEU A 201 -19.73 -4.16 -6.14
N ASP A 202 -20.49 -5.10 -6.70
CA ASP A 202 -20.88 -6.33 -6.00
C ASP A 202 -19.92 -7.47 -6.38
N PRO A 203 -19.12 -8.03 -5.43
CA PRO A 203 -18.20 -9.12 -5.73
C PRO A 203 -18.92 -10.41 -6.19
N ASN A 204 -20.21 -10.55 -5.88
CA ASN A 204 -20.99 -11.75 -6.22
C ASN A 204 -21.68 -11.67 -7.59
N GLU A 205 -21.69 -10.49 -8.24
CA GLU A 205 -22.38 -10.29 -9.53
C GLU A 205 -21.87 -11.28 -10.59
N ARG A 206 -20.55 -11.48 -10.62
CA ARG A 206 -19.86 -12.43 -11.50
C ARG A 206 -19.19 -13.52 -10.66
N SER A 207 -19.99 -14.38 -10.03
CA SER A 207 -19.47 -15.58 -9.41
C SER A 207 -18.92 -16.54 -10.48
N LEU A 208 -17.63 -16.86 -10.39
CA LEU A 208 -16.91 -17.78 -11.27
C LEU A 208 -17.70 -19.09 -11.44
N GLY A 209 -18.14 -19.38 -12.68
CA GLY A 209 -18.79 -20.65 -13.04
C GLY A 209 -20.32 -20.63 -13.11
N VAL A 210 -20.98 -19.51 -12.84
CA VAL A 210 -22.44 -19.36 -12.98
C VAL A 210 -22.75 -18.43 -14.15
N SER A 211 -23.42 -18.93 -15.20
CA SER A 211 -23.85 -18.11 -16.37
C SER A 211 -24.99 -17.14 -16.05
N VAL A 212 -25.57 -17.20 -14.87
CA VAL A 212 -26.69 -16.36 -14.46
C VAL A 212 -26.14 -15.21 -13.61
N LEU A 213 -26.14 -14.00 -14.18
CA LEU A 213 -25.88 -12.78 -13.43
C LEU A 213 -26.96 -12.61 -12.36
N ASN A 214 -26.58 -12.19 -11.16
CA ASN A 214 -27.57 -11.78 -10.18
C ASN A 214 -28.41 -10.63 -10.79
N PRO A 215 -29.75 -10.67 -10.66
CA PRO A 215 -30.57 -9.59 -11.20
C PRO A 215 -30.15 -8.26 -10.55
N PRO A 216 -30.12 -7.16 -11.32
CA PRO A 216 -29.65 -5.84 -10.84
C PRO A 216 -30.32 -5.39 -9.54
N GLU A 217 -31.58 -5.79 -9.33
CA GLU A 217 -32.40 -5.48 -8.16
C GLU A 217 -31.84 -6.03 -6.84
N ASN A 218 -30.96 -7.03 -6.88
CA ASN A 218 -30.38 -7.69 -5.71
C ASN A 218 -28.90 -7.34 -5.48
N LEU A 219 -28.30 -6.47 -6.30
CA LEU A 219 -26.89 -6.14 -6.20
C LEU A 219 -26.62 -5.23 -5.00
N GLN A 220 -25.52 -5.50 -4.30
CA GLN A 220 -25.10 -4.74 -3.14
C GLN A 220 -23.70 -4.14 -3.34
N GLY A 221 -23.60 -2.81 -3.26
CA GLY A 221 -22.35 -2.09 -3.40
C GLY A 221 -21.42 -2.32 -2.23
N HIS A 222 -20.29 -2.96 -2.46
CA HIS A 222 -19.24 -3.16 -1.46
C HIS A 222 -18.04 -2.25 -1.78
N LYS A 223 -17.45 -1.68 -0.72
CA LYS A 223 -16.17 -0.96 -0.81
C LYS A 223 -15.06 -1.98 -1.03
N PHE A 224 -14.06 -1.65 -1.83
CA PHE A 224 -12.85 -2.47 -1.98
C PHE A 224 -11.62 -1.60 -2.15
N HIS A 225 -10.46 -2.10 -1.73
CA HIS A 225 -9.17 -1.50 -2.06
C HIS A 225 -8.46 -2.35 -3.10
N LEU A 226 -7.52 -1.76 -3.81
CA LEU A 226 -6.66 -2.41 -4.77
C LEU A 226 -5.29 -2.69 -4.15
N ARG A 227 -4.86 -3.95 -4.14
CA ARG A 227 -3.48 -4.35 -3.85
C ARG A 227 -2.75 -4.57 -5.16
N ALA A 228 -1.74 -3.76 -5.42
CA ALA A 228 -0.82 -3.93 -6.54
C ALA A 228 0.59 -4.21 -6.07
N TYR A 229 1.32 -5.00 -6.85
CA TYR A 229 2.72 -5.31 -6.57
C TYR A 229 3.62 -4.43 -7.43
N PHE A 230 4.56 -3.75 -6.77
CA PHE A 230 5.56 -2.92 -7.43
C PHE A 230 6.95 -3.45 -7.09
N VAL A 231 7.81 -3.54 -8.11
CA VAL A 231 9.20 -3.97 -7.98
C VAL A 231 10.08 -2.76 -8.25
N ALA A 232 10.79 -2.28 -7.24
CA ALA A 232 11.83 -1.29 -7.43
C ALA A 232 13.17 -2.02 -7.64
N SER A 233 13.96 -1.62 -8.62
CA SER A 233 15.25 -2.24 -8.94
C SER A 233 16.34 -1.17 -9.11
N GLY A 234 17.47 -1.37 -8.44
CA GLY A 234 18.63 -0.49 -8.49
C GLY A 234 18.34 0.94 -8.00
N ALA A 235 18.90 1.93 -8.69
CA ALA A 235 18.81 3.33 -8.29
C ALA A 235 18.42 4.25 -9.47
N LEU A 236 17.17 4.30 -9.92
CA LEU A 236 15.95 3.64 -9.44
C LEU A 236 15.05 3.37 -10.65
N GLN A 237 14.76 2.09 -10.91
CA GLN A 237 13.71 1.66 -11.83
C GLN A 237 12.52 1.15 -11.03
N LEU A 238 11.29 1.44 -11.46
CA LEU A 238 10.06 0.97 -10.82
C LEU A 238 9.18 0.26 -11.85
N PHE A 239 8.77 -0.96 -11.51
CA PHE A 239 7.89 -1.78 -12.34
C PHE A 239 6.60 -2.10 -11.59
N MET A 240 5.45 -1.85 -12.20
CA MET A 240 4.16 -2.31 -11.70
C MET A 240 3.82 -3.67 -12.30
N TYR A 241 3.36 -4.59 -11.47
CA TYR A 241 2.75 -5.84 -11.92
C TYR A 241 1.26 -5.63 -12.20
N ASP A 242 0.84 -5.87 -13.45
CA ASP A 242 -0.47 -5.44 -13.95
C ASP A 242 -1.65 -6.34 -13.55
N ARG A 243 -1.39 -7.45 -12.86
CA ARG A 243 -2.42 -8.31 -12.26
C ARG A 243 -2.76 -7.85 -10.85
N VAL A 244 -3.51 -6.76 -10.80
CA VAL A 244 -3.95 -6.06 -9.58
C VAL A 244 -5.07 -6.85 -8.90
N LEU A 245 -5.01 -6.94 -7.57
CA LEU A 245 -6.05 -7.59 -6.75
C LEU A 245 -7.04 -6.54 -6.23
N ALA A 246 -8.32 -6.84 -6.24
CA ALA A 246 -9.39 -6.10 -5.59
C ALA A 246 -9.87 -6.86 -4.35
N LEU A 247 -9.83 -6.19 -3.19
CA LEU A 247 -10.12 -6.76 -1.88
C LEU A 247 -11.33 -6.08 -1.27
N PHE A 248 -12.45 -6.78 -1.25
CA PHE A 248 -13.76 -6.27 -0.86
C PHE A 248 -13.97 -6.27 0.66
N ALA A 249 -14.72 -5.27 1.15
CA ALA A 249 -15.26 -5.24 2.50
C ALA A 249 -16.21 -6.42 2.73
N ALA A 250 -16.32 -6.86 3.98
CA ALA A 250 -17.18 -7.99 4.32
C ALA A 250 -18.66 -7.64 4.33
N VAL A 251 -19.04 -6.37 4.32
CA VAL A 251 -20.45 -5.96 4.29
C VAL A 251 -20.64 -4.84 3.27
N PRO A 252 -21.88 -4.64 2.76
CA PRO A 252 -22.17 -3.54 1.85
C PRO A 252 -21.79 -2.20 2.44
N TYR A 253 -21.29 -1.31 1.60
CA TYR A 253 -20.86 0.02 2.01
C TYR A 253 -22.05 0.86 2.45
N ILE A 254 -21.88 1.56 3.55
CA ILE A 254 -22.80 2.58 4.03
C ILE A 254 -21.95 3.81 4.30
N SER A 255 -22.38 4.99 3.82
CA SER A 255 -21.68 6.23 4.16
C SER A 255 -21.65 6.43 5.68
N PRO A 256 -20.55 6.91 6.27
CA PRO A 256 -20.53 7.28 7.68
C PRO A 256 -21.67 8.25 7.99
N ARG A 257 -22.41 8.01 9.08
CA ARG A 257 -23.54 8.85 9.52
C ARG A 257 -23.36 9.22 10.99
N LYS A 258 -23.74 10.45 11.35
CA LYS A 258 -23.89 10.85 12.76
C LYS A 258 -25.01 10.00 13.37
N ARG A 259 -24.71 9.20 14.40
CA ARG A 259 -25.77 8.53 15.19
C ARG A 259 -26.66 9.62 15.81
N ARG A 260 -27.98 9.47 15.70
CA ARG A 260 -28.97 10.43 16.23
C ARG A 260 -29.51 10.05 17.62
N ASP A 261 -29.19 8.86 18.12
CA ASP A 261 -29.81 8.32 19.33
C ASP A 261 -29.00 8.61 20.58
N VAL A 262 -29.72 9.09 21.61
CA VAL A 262 -29.24 9.71 22.86
C VAL A 262 -29.00 8.67 23.97
N ASN A 263 -29.11 7.37 23.69
CA ASN A 263 -29.16 6.31 24.71
C ASN A 263 -28.09 5.21 24.57
N ASP A 264 -27.04 5.42 23.77
CA ASP A 264 -25.86 4.54 23.71
C ASP A 264 -24.65 5.37 24.20
N ASP A 265 -24.18 5.10 25.41
CA ASP A 265 -23.24 5.90 26.19
C ASP A 265 -21.77 5.86 25.69
N ALA A 266 -21.48 6.07 24.39
CA ALA A 266 -20.12 6.34 23.92
C ALA A 266 -20.05 7.06 22.55
N PRO A 267 -19.64 8.34 22.49
CA PRO A 267 -19.29 9.01 21.24
C PRO A 267 -18.01 8.39 20.65
N GLY A 268 -18.10 7.68 19.52
CA GLY A 268 -16.91 7.13 18.83
C GLY A 268 -17.06 5.72 18.24
N ASN A 269 -18.10 4.97 18.64
CA ASN A 269 -18.26 3.57 18.23
C ASN A 269 -19.03 3.43 16.89
N ILE A 270 -18.38 3.82 15.79
CA ILE A 270 -18.87 3.59 14.43
C ILE A 270 -18.49 2.17 14.03
N ASP A 271 -19.44 1.41 13.50
CA ASP A 271 -19.14 0.10 12.92
C ASP A 271 -18.19 0.28 11.73
N LEU A 272 -16.94 -0.15 11.88
CA LEU A 272 -15.88 -0.03 10.89
C LEU A 272 -15.93 -1.14 9.83
N THR A 273 -16.73 -2.18 10.03
CA THR A 273 -16.86 -3.34 9.12
C THR A 273 -17.17 -2.95 7.66
N PRO A 274 -18.10 -2.00 7.35
CA PRO A 274 -18.31 -1.51 5.98
C PRO A 274 -17.18 -0.64 5.42
N HIS A 275 -16.29 -0.12 6.29
CA HIS A 275 -15.29 0.89 5.94
C HIS A 275 -13.88 0.32 5.76
N LEU A 276 -13.59 -0.82 6.40
CA LEU A 276 -12.30 -1.50 6.38
C LEU A 276 -12.33 -2.72 5.46
N THR A 277 -11.29 -2.82 4.63
CA THR A 277 -11.17 -3.84 3.58
C THR A 277 -9.99 -4.79 3.83
N ASN A 278 -9.39 -4.74 5.03
CA ASN A 278 -8.20 -5.51 5.37
C ASN A 278 -8.52 -7.00 5.48
N THR A 279 -7.80 -7.84 4.75
CA THR A 279 -7.99 -9.30 4.73
C THR A 279 -7.82 -9.95 6.11
N SER A 280 -6.96 -9.38 6.97
CA SER A 280 -6.75 -9.87 8.34
C SER A 280 -7.97 -9.74 9.25
N LEU A 281 -8.87 -8.80 8.97
CA LEU A 281 -10.13 -8.61 9.69
C LEU A 281 -11.28 -9.44 9.07
N GLN A 282 -11.02 -10.15 7.97
CA GLN A 282 -12.03 -10.78 7.12
C GLN A 282 -11.91 -12.32 7.07
N ILE A 283 -11.29 -12.90 8.10
CA ILE A 283 -10.97 -14.34 8.21
C ILE A 283 -12.19 -15.23 7.91
N ASP A 284 -13.42 -14.75 8.20
CA ASP A 284 -14.67 -15.50 7.99
C ASP A 284 -15.20 -15.56 6.55
N ARG A 285 -14.72 -14.74 5.60
CA ARG A 285 -15.16 -14.79 4.18
C ARG A 285 -14.17 -15.45 3.22
N GLY A 286 -12.93 -15.70 3.65
CA GLY A 286 -11.91 -16.43 2.86
C GLY A 286 -11.63 -15.81 1.48
N GLU A 287 -11.24 -16.64 0.51
CA GLU A 287 -10.86 -16.24 -0.86
C GLU A 287 -11.98 -15.54 -1.67
N LYS A 288 -13.22 -15.55 -1.18
CA LYS A 288 -14.39 -15.02 -1.90
C LYS A 288 -14.40 -13.50 -2.00
N GLY A 289 -13.67 -12.80 -1.13
CA GLY A 289 -13.56 -11.33 -1.16
C GLY A 289 -12.43 -10.80 -2.04
N VAL A 290 -11.64 -11.67 -2.68
CA VAL A 290 -10.45 -11.29 -3.44
C VAL A 290 -10.61 -11.66 -4.93
N HIS A 291 -10.62 -10.63 -5.76
CA HIS A 291 -10.77 -10.74 -7.21
C HIS A 291 -9.55 -10.14 -7.92
N LEU A 292 -9.30 -10.55 -9.17
CA LEU A 292 -8.48 -9.71 -10.04
C LEU A 292 -9.30 -8.51 -10.47
N LEU A 293 -8.67 -7.34 -10.57
CA LEU A 293 -9.34 -6.15 -11.09
C LEU A 293 -9.93 -6.39 -12.48
N ASP A 294 -9.22 -7.11 -13.35
CA ASP A 294 -9.68 -7.47 -14.69
C ASP A 294 -10.94 -8.37 -14.69
N GLU A 295 -11.18 -9.14 -13.62
CA GLU A 295 -12.39 -9.98 -13.48
C GLU A 295 -13.66 -9.15 -13.25
N LEU A 296 -13.51 -7.91 -12.78
CA LEU A 296 -14.62 -7.00 -12.49
C LEU A 296 -15.14 -6.26 -13.73
N SER A 297 -14.49 -6.46 -14.88
CA SER A 297 -14.93 -5.89 -16.16
C SER A 297 -16.36 -6.34 -16.49
N GLY A 298 -17.24 -5.36 -16.69
CA GLY A 298 -18.65 -5.51 -17.02
C GLY A 298 -19.55 -5.80 -15.83
N CYS A 299 -19.08 -5.59 -14.58
CA CYS A 299 -19.96 -5.45 -13.42
C CYS A 299 -20.66 -4.09 -13.42
N HIS A 300 -21.81 -4.00 -12.76
CA HIS A 300 -22.53 -2.73 -12.62
C HIS A 300 -21.89 -1.86 -11.55
N ILE A 301 -21.73 -0.57 -11.85
CA ILE A 301 -21.29 0.46 -10.92
C ILE A 301 -22.48 0.82 -10.01
N LEU A 302 -22.28 0.67 -8.70
CA LEU A 302 -23.31 0.87 -7.66
C LEU A 302 -23.09 2.17 -6.84
N SER A 303 -22.00 2.88 -7.15
CA SER A 303 -21.63 4.20 -6.63
C SER A 303 -22.02 5.33 -7.60
N GLY A 304 -21.95 6.58 -7.14
CA GLY A 304 -22.28 7.76 -7.94
C GLY A 304 -23.76 8.16 -7.85
N ASP A 305 -24.15 9.12 -8.67
CA ASP A 305 -25.53 9.63 -8.73
C ASP A 305 -26.43 8.67 -9.53
N ASP A 306 -27.74 8.90 -9.51
CA ASP A 306 -28.73 8.02 -10.17
C ASP A 306 -28.52 7.87 -11.69
N THR A 307 -27.75 8.76 -12.32
CA THR A 307 -27.33 8.68 -13.73
C THR A 307 -26.17 7.73 -13.98
N ASP A 308 -25.28 7.58 -13.01
CA ASP A 308 -24.07 6.74 -13.11
C ASP A 308 -24.33 5.33 -12.58
N ARG A 309 -25.31 5.20 -11.68
CA ARG A 309 -25.76 3.91 -11.14
C ARG A 309 -26.31 3.01 -12.24
N GLY A 310 -25.70 1.83 -12.36
CA GLY A 310 -26.04 0.86 -13.38
C GLY A 310 -25.23 0.99 -14.67
N ALA A 311 -24.31 1.97 -14.78
CA ALA A 311 -23.27 1.93 -15.81
C ALA A 311 -22.38 0.70 -15.62
N LEU A 312 -21.76 0.22 -16.70
CA LEU A 312 -20.87 -0.95 -16.65
C LEU A 312 -19.43 -0.49 -16.41
N PHE A 313 -18.72 -1.18 -15.53
CA PHE A 313 -17.28 -0.98 -15.32
C PHE A 313 -16.49 -1.55 -16.49
N THR A 314 -15.89 -0.70 -17.32
CA THR A 314 -15.34 -1.13 -18.62
C THR A 314 -13.85 -1.54 -18.54
N PRO A 315 -13.33 -2.27 -19.55
CA PRO A 315 -11.89 -2.51 -19.67
C PRO A 315 -11.06 -1.22 -19.78
N GLU A 316 -11.62 -0.16 -20.37
CA GLU A 316 -10.96 1.14 -20.49
C GLU A 316 -10.83 1.82 -19.12
N ASP A 317 -11.86 1.74 -18.28
CA ASP A 317 -11.80 2.23 -16.89
C ASP A 317 -10.70 1.51 -16.10
N ILE A 318 -10.61 0.19 -16.23
CA ILE A 318 -9.58 -0.63 -15.57
C ILE A 318 -8.18 -0.25 -16.03
N GLU A 319 -7.97 -0.07 -17.34
CA GLU A 319 -6.68 0.33 -17.87
C GLU A 319 -6.31 1.76 -17.42
N ASN A 320 -7.26 2.69 -17.41
CA ASN A 320 -7.05 4.04 -16.90
C ASN A 320 -6.67 4.04 -15.41
N ILE A 321 -7.32 3.21 -14.59
CA ILE A 321 -6.96 3.02 -13.17
C ILE A 321 -5.52 2.49 -13.04
N LYS A 322 -5.13 1.47 -13.82
CA LYS A 322 -3.76 0.92 -13.83
C LYS A 322 -2.71 1.96 -14.21
N VAL A 323 -3.00 2.79 -15.22
CA VAL A 323 -2.11 3.90 -15.64
C VAL A 323 -1.95 4.93 -14.51
N GLN A 324 -3.05 5.32 -13.86
CA GLN A 324 -3.01 6.22 -12.71
C GLN A 324 -2.17 5.64 -11.57
N MET A 325 -2.38 4.38 -11.18
CA MET A 325 -1.60 3.71 -10.13
C MET A 325 -0.09 3.77 -10.40
N GLY A 326 0.32 3.50 -11.65
CA GLY A 326 1.72 3.59 -12.07
C GLY A 326 2.27 5.01 -11.97
N SER A 327 1.51 6.02 -12.42
CA SER A 327 1.90 7.43 -12.36
C SER A 327 2.02 7.94 -10.92
N VAL A 328 1.05 7.60 -10.07
CA VAL A 328 1.01 7.98 -8.66
C VAL A 328 2.22 7.42 -7.92
N LEU A 329 2.57 6.16 -8.15
CA LEU A 329 3.74 5.56 -7.49
C LEU A 329 5.05 6.06 -8.07
N ALA A 330 5.13 6.32 -9.37
CA ALA A 330 6.30 6.96 -9.95
C ALA A 330 6.56 8.36 -9.35
N GLU A 331 5.52 9.18 -9.14
CA GLU A 331 5.64 10.47 -8.44
C GLU A 331 5.97 10.29 -6.95
N THR A 332 5.37 9.31 -6.27
CA THR A 332 5.65 9.02 -4.85
C THR A 332 7.11 8.64 -4.64
N PHE A 333 7.69 7.82 -5.51
CA PHE A 333 9.12 7.50 -5.46
C PHE A 333 10.00 8.71 -5.82
N ARG A 334 9.56 9.62 -6.71
CA ARG A 334 10.29 10.88 -6.95
C ARG A 334 10.29 11.76 -5.70
N ALA A 335 9.17 11.83 -4.98
CA ALA A 335 9.09 12.52 -3.69
C ALA A 335 10.06 11.91 -2.67
N ALA A 336 10.09 10.58 -2.55
CA ALA A 336 10.98 9.88 -1.63
C ALA A 336 12.47 10.14 -1.93
N LEU A 337 12.85 10.27 -3.21
CA LEU A 337 14.22 10.63 -3.61
C LEU A 337 14.64 12.04 -3.17
N GLU A 338 13.70 12.95 -2.89
CA GLU A 338 14.00 14.27 -2.31
C GLU A 338 14.18 14.23 -0.78
N MET A 339 13.99 13.06 -0.16
CA MET A 339 14.17 12.82 1.28
C MET A 339 15.30 11.81 1.54
N PRO A 340 16.57 12.12 1.18
CA PRO A 340 17.68 11.16 1.18
C PRO A 340 18.03 10.61 2.57
N ILE A 341 17.62 11.27 3.66
CA ILE A 341 17.80 10.74 5.03
C ILE A 341 16.85 9.55 5.29
N HIS A 342 15.76 9.44 4.53
CA HIS A 342 14.67 8.50 4.79
C HIS A 342 14.41 7.52 3.64
N PHE A 343 14.92 7.79 2.45
CA PHE A 343 14.96 6.84 1.34
C PHE A 343 16.28 6.94 0.57
N GLN A 344 17.01 5.82 0.47
CA GLN A 344 18.27 5.73 -0.27
C GLN A 344 18.26 4.46 -1.13
N PRO A 345 17.94 4.58 -2.43
CA PRO A 345 18.04 3.42 -3.32
C PRO A 345 19.50 3.07 -3.57
N LEU A 346 19.80 1.77 -3.60
CA LEU A 346 21.14 1.24 -3.87
C LEU A 346 21.14 0.57 -5.25
N PRO A 347 22.18 0.77 -6.09
CA PRO A 347 22.29 0.12 -7.40
C PRO A 347 22.24 -1.41 -7.33
N ASN A 348 22.67 -1.98 -6.21
CA ASN A 348 22.76 -3.41 -5.93
C ASN A 348 21.66 -3.88 -4.95
N ALA A 349 20.49 -3.25 -5.00
CA ALA A 349 19.31 -3.71 -4.30
C ALA A 349 18.09 -3.68 -5.22
N PHE A 350 17.12 -4.52 -4.93
CA PHE A 350 15.77 -4.45 -5.46
C PHE A 350 14.80 -4.68 -4.32
N GLU A 351 13.52 -4.35 -4.48
CA GLU A 351 12.54 -4.55 -3.43
C GLU A 351 11.14 -4.72 -3.99
N LEU A 352 10.39 -5.67 -3.41
CA LEU A 352 8.97 -5.88 -3.68
C LEU A 352 8.12 -5.11 -2.66
N TYR A 353 7.24 -4.26 -3.18
CA TYR A 353 6.23 -3.53 -2.40
C TYR A 353 4.83 -4.03 -2.74
N GLY A 354 3.99 -4.21 -1.72
CA GLY A 354 2.55 -4.27 -1.88
C GLY A 354 1.96 -2.89 -1.62
N VAL A 355 1.28 -2.33 -2.60
CA VAL A 355 0.76 -0.96 -2.54
C VAL A 355 -0.75 -1.01 -2.55
N ASP A 356 -1.35 -0.32 -1.58
CA ASP A 356 -2.79 -0.27 -1.40
C ASP A 356 -3.35 1.06 -1.89
N PHE A 357 -4.35 0.97 -2.76
CA PHE A 357 -5.06 2.09 -3.33
C PHE A 357 -6.56 1.97 -3.10
N LEU A 358 -7.24 3.11 -3.05
CA LEU A 358 -8.69 3.19 -3.19
C LEU A 358 -9.02 3.92 -4.49
N VAL A 359 -10.11 3.54 -5.14
CA VAL A 359 -10.62 4.31 -6.28
C VAL A 359 -11.83 5.09 -5.79
N SER A 360 -11.75 6.42 -5.84
CA SER A 360 -12.90 7.29 -5.64
C SER A 360 -13.67 7.45 -6.94
N HIS A 361 -14.98 7.57 -6.83
CA HIS A 361 -15.89 7.87 -7.92
C HIS A 361 -16.48 9.25 -7.68
N ASP A 362 -16.06 10.21 -8.50
CA ASP A 362 -16.58 11.58 -8.46
C ASP A 362 -17.53 11.79 -9.66
N SER A 363 -18.82 11.95 -9.37
CA SER A 363 -19.87 12.15 -10.38
C SER A 363 -19.80 13.53 -11.05
N THR A 364 -19.11 14.51 -10.45
CA THR A 364 -18.83 15.78 -11.14
C THR A 364 -17.86 15.57 -12.30
N GLY A 365 -17.10 14.48 -12.24
CA GLY A 365 -16.19 14.03 -13.27
C GLY A 365 -15.09 15.04 -13.57
N LEU A 366 -14.68 15.90 -12.64
CA LEU A 366 -13.61 16.89 -12.83
C LEU A 366 -12.51 16.70 -11.78
N ASP A 367 -11.24 16.63 -12.21
CA ASP A 367 -10.10 16.73 -11.30
C ASP A 367 -9.86 18.20 -10.85
N SER A 368 -8.92 18.41 -9.93
CA SER A 368 -8.54 19.78 -9.47
C SER A 368 -7.99 20.68 -10.58
N SER A 369 -7.71 20.11 -11.77
CA SER A 369 -7.25 20.80 -12.96
C SER A 369 -8.36 21.01 -14.00
N GLY A 370 -9.59 20.56 -13.72
CA GLY A 370 -10.74 20.64 -14.62
C GLY A 370 -10.76 19.61 -15.76
N ASN A 371 -9.97 18.54 -15.69
CA ASN A 371 -10.01 17.44 -16.66
C ASN A 371 -11.08 16.44 -16.29
N SER A 372 -11.69 15.81 -17.31
CA SER A 372 -12.73 14.83 -17.06
C SER A 372 -12.16 13.53 -16.46
N GLN A 373 -12.42 13.27 -15.18
CA GLN A 373 -11.91 12.07 -14.50
C GLN A 373 -12.91 11.54 -13.47
N PHE A 374 -13.76 10.61 -13.91
CA PHE A 374 -14.77 9.97 -13.06
C PHE A 374 -14.16 9.08 -11.97
N PHE A 375 -13.11 8.34 -12.31
CA PHE A 375 -12.40 7.46 -11.37
C PHE A 375 -11.02 8.00 -11.05
N GLN A 376 -10.78 8.23 -9.77
CA GLN A 376 -9.53 8.76 -9.28
C GLN A 376 -8.88 7.81 -8.28
N VAL A 377 -7.63 7.44 -8.55
CA VAL A 377 -6.83 6.57 -7.70
C VAL A 377 -6.29 7.38 -6.52
N LYS A 378 -6.51 6.87 -5.30
CA LYS A 378 -6.02 7.40 -4.04
C LYS A 378 -5.05 6.40 -3.40
N LEU A 379 -3.80 6.79 -3.20
CA LEU A 379 -2.80 6.00 -2.49
C LEU A 379 -3.14 5.97 -1.00
N LEU A 380 -3.23 4.77 -0.42
CA LEU A 380 -3.49 4.57 1.00
C LEU A 380 -2.21 4.29 1.77
N GLU A 381 -1.40 3.33 1.30
CA GLU A 381 -0.17 2.90 1.96
C GLU A 381 0.74 2.08 1.03
N ILE A 382 2.02 2.01 1.41
CA ILE A 382 3.04 1.20 0.75
C ILE A 382 3.60 0.25 1.80
N ASN A 383 3.50 -1.06 1.54
CA ASN A 383 3.94 -2.11 2.45
C ASN A 383 5.17 -2.80 1.86
N SER A 384 6.31 -2.74 2.57
CA SER A 384 7.44 -3.63 2.31
C SER A 384 7.11 -5.05 2.80
N GLU A 385 7.71 -6.06 2.15
CA GLU A 385 7.48 -7.47 2.51
C GLU A 385 5.98 -7.80 2.60
N PRO A 386 5.23 -7.53 1.52
CA PRO A 386 3.79 -7.69 1.55
C PRO A 386 3.41 -9.13 1.92
N ALA A 387 2.40 -9.29 2.78
CA ALA A 387 1.90 -10.58 3.22
C ALA A 387 1.15 -11.33 2.09
N ILE A 388 1.89 -11.89 1.14
CA ILE A 388 1.34 -12.61 -0.01
C ILE A 388 0.66 -13.93 0.37
N GLU A 389 0.92 -14.45 1.56
CA GLU A 389 0.28 -15.64 2.14
C GLU A 389 -1.26 -15.48 2.24
N LEU A 390 -1.75 -14.24 2.27
CA LEU A 390 -3.17 -13.92 2.45
C LEU A 390 -3.96 -13.84 1.14
N THR A 391 -3.34 -14.02 -0.02
CA THR A 391 -4.03 -13.87 -1.32
C THR A 391 -4.88 -15.08 -1.73
N GLY A 392 -4.81 -16.20 -1.01
CA GLY A 392 -5.58 -17.41 -1.31
C GLY A 392 -4.99 -18.26 -2.45
N GLN A 393 -5.43 -19.51 -2.51
CA GLN A 393 -4.86 -20.54 -3.39
C GLN A 393 -5.11 -20.27 -4.86
N ARG A 394 -6.28 -19.72 -5.20
CA ARG A 394 -6.65 -19.37 -6.57
C ARG A 394 -5.64 -18.46 -7.25
N LEU A 395 -5.03 -17.56 -6.47
CA LEU A 395 -4.11 -16.54 -6.96
C LEU A 395 -2.64 -16.96 -6.84
N HIS A 396 -2.35 -18.18 -6.37
CA HIS A 396 -0.97 -18.68 -6.28
C HIS A 396 -0.21 -18.55 -7.60
N ARG A 397 -0.82 -19.01 -8.71
CA ARG A 397 -0.22 -18.91 -10.06
C ARG A 397 0.23 -17.48 -10.39
N ILE A 398 -0.52 -16.50 -9.86
CA ILE A 398 -0.26 -15.10 -10.10
C ILE A 398 0.97 -14.60 -9.37
N LEU A 399 1.19 -15.11 -8.16
CA LEU A 399 2.40 -14.85 -7.41
C LEU A 399 3.62 -15.55 -8.02
N GLU A 400 3.48 -16.75 -8.59
CA GLU A 400 4.61 -17.45 -9.24
C GLU A 400 5.15 -16.64 -10.41
N ASP A 401 4.26 -16.18 -11.29
CA ASP A 401 4.62 -15.34 -12.43
C ASP A 401 5.28 -14.02 -11.96
N LEU A 402 4.83 -13.45 -10.84
CA LEU A 402 5.43 -12.24 -10.25
C LEU A 402 6.88 -12.49 -9.82
N PHE A 403 7.15 -13.57 -9.07
CA PHE A 403 8.51 -13.87 -8.59
C PHE A 403 9.46 -14.23 -9.73
N VAL A 404 8.97 -14.93 -10.77
CA VAL A 404 9.73 -15.14 -12.00
C VAL A 404 10.02 -13.81 -12.71
N ALA A 405 9.05 -12.88 -12.75
CA ALA A 405 9.26 -11.58 -13.36
C ALA A 405 10.28 -10.72 -12.57
N ILE A 406 10.28 -10.78 -11.22
CA ILE A 406 11.30 -10.16 -10.36
C ILE A 406 12.69 -10.71 -10.70
N GLU A 407 12.81 -12.04 -10.84
CA GLU A 407 14.07 -12.67 -11.22
C GLU A 407 14.59 -12.11 -12.55
N GLN A 408 13.74 -11.99 -13.55
CA GLN A 408 14.12 -11.50 -14.87
C GLN A 408 14.57 -10.03 -14.90
N VAL A 409 13.92 -9.13 -14.14
CA VAL A 409 14.24 -7.68 -14.17
C VAL A 409 15.30 -7.25 -13.16
N ALA A 410 15.43 -7.94 -12.02
CA ALA A 410 16.29 -7.50 -10.94
C ALA A 410 17.49 -8.42 -10.69
N ILE A 411 17.34 -9.73 -10.90
CA ILE A 411 18.33 -10.72 -10.44
C ILE A 411 19.18 -11.25 -11.60
N LEU A 412 18.55 -11.62 -12.70
CA LEU A 412 19.23 -12.11 -13.90
C LEU A 412 20.28 -11.11 -14.43
N PRO A 413 20.01 -9.79 -14.49
CA PRO A 413 21.00 -8.82 -14.94
C PRO A 413 22.24 -8.79 -14.03
N PHE A 414 22.04 -8.89 -12.73
CA PHE A 414 23.13 -8.92 -11.76
C PHE A 414 24.04 -10.13 -11.98
N PHE A 415 23.51 -11.33 -12.22
CA PHE A 415 24.37 -12.50 -12.48
C PHE A 415 25.02 -12.49 -13.87
N LYS A 416 24.40 -11.83 -14.87
CA LYS A 416 24.93 -11.71 -16.23
C LYS A 416 26.00 -10.64 -16.40
N GLN A 417 26.05 -9.62 -15.56
CA GLN A 417 27.07 -8.57 -15.66
C GLN A 417 28.49 -9.15 -15.45
N GLU A 418 29.37 -9.03 -16.44
CA GLU A 418 30.79 -9.28 -16.24
C GLU A 418 31.43 -8.11 -15.48
N VAL A 419 32.33 -8.43 -14.55
CA VAL A 419 33.03 -7.42 -13.72
C VAL A 419 33.80 -6.46 -14.63
N GLY A 420 33.49 -5.16 -14.57
CA GLY A 420 34.19 -4.11 -15.32
C GLY A 420 33.62 -3.79 -16.71
N CYS A 421 32.50 -4.39 -17.13
CA CYS A 421 31.86 -4.09 -18.41
C CYS A 421 30.79 -2.99 -18.25
N VAL A 422 30.81 -1.98 -19.13
CA VAL A 422 29.73 -0.98 -19.20
C VAL A 422 28.45 -1.71 -19.61
N PRO A 423 27.30 -1.52 -18.92
CA PRO A 423 26.06 -2.16 -19.31
C PRO A 423 25.75 -1.85 -20.76
N SER A 424 25.63 -2.88 -21.61
CA SER A 424 25.20 -2.69 -22.99
C SER A 424 23.81 -2.02 -22.96
N MET A 425 23.60 -1.02 -23.83
CA MET A 425 22.31 -0.32 -24.02
C MET A 425 21.23 -1.22 -24.65
N GLU A 426 21.16 -2.50 -24.28
CA GLU A 426 20.01 -3.31 -24.60
C GLU A 426 18.85 -2.86 -23.71
N VAL A 427 17.77 -2.40 -24.34
CA VAL A 427 16.53 -2.07 -23.65
C VAL A 427 16.10 -3.32 -22.88
N PRO A 428 15.92 -3.25 -21.54
CA PRO A 428 15.50 -4.41 -20.78
C PRO A 428 14.20 -4.94 -21.38
N VAL A 429 14.20 -6.21 -21.78
CA VAL A 429 12.95 -6.88 -22.18
C VAL A 429 12.09 -6.96 -20.94
N VAL A 430 11.09 -6.10 -20.84
CA VAL A 430 10.17 -6.08 -19.70
C VAL A 430 9.34 -7.37 -19.77
N PRO A 431 9.37 -8.21 -18.71
CA PRO A 431 8.58 -9.43 -18.67
C PRO A 431 7.10 -9.16 -18.88
N ARG A 432 6.39 -10.16 -19.40
CA ARG A 432 4.93 -10.12 -19.50
C ARG A 432 4.34 -9.78 -18.12
N HIS A 433 3.32 -8.92 -18.11
CA HIS A 433 2.66 -8.43 -16.89
C HIS A 433 3.45 -7.44 -16.02
N LEU A 434 4.71 -7.12 -16.34
CA LEU A 434 5.40 -5.97 -15.76
C LEU A 434 5.29 -4.75 -16.67
N ARG A 435 5.06 -3.58 -16.08
CA ARG A 435 5.02 -2.28 -16.77
C ARG A 435 5.99 -1.36 -16.08
N MET A 436 6.93 -0.77 -16.82
CA MET A 436 7.88 0.19 -16.26
C MET A 436 7.17 1.54 -16.01
N CYS A 437 7.17 2.00 -14.76
CA CYS A 437 6.50 3.24 -14.32
C CYS A 437 7.49 4.39 -14.09
N LEU A 438 8.73 4.06 -13.69
CA LEU A 438 9.79 5.04 -13.46
C LEU A 438 11.12 4.45 -13.94
N ASP A 439 11.90 5.26 -14.66
CA ASP A 439 13.31 5.01 -14.93
C ASP A 439 14.07 6.30 -14.63
N LYS A 440 14.63 6.39 -13.42
CA LYS A 440 15.37 7.58 -12.98
C LYS A 440 16.79 7.17 -12.66
N LYS A 441 17.75 7.76 -13.37
CA LYS A 441 19.18 7.57 -13.06
C LYS A 441 19.55 8.42 -11.85
N VAL A 442 19.46 7.84 -10.66
CA VAL A 442 20.06 8.44 -9.46
C VAL A 442 21.55 8.17 -9.60
N ARG A 443 22.39 9.22 -9.69
CA ARG A 443 23.83 9.04 -9.83
C ARG A 443 24.35 8.23 -8.64
N GLY A 444 24.69 6.97 -8.88
CA GLY A 444 25.48 6.18 -7.94
C GLY A 444 26.89 6.74 -7.85
N SER A 445 27.41 6.80 -6.61
CA SER A 445 28.85 6.76 -6.28
C SER A 445 29.77 7.75 -7.03
N GLY A 446 29.65 9.03 -6.67
CA GLY A 446 30.72 10.03 -6.89
C GLY A 446 30.82 11.09 -5.79
N GLY A 447 30.05 10.94 -4.71
CA GLY A 447 29.97 11.93 -3.63
C GLY A 447 29.25 11.32 -2.43
N TRP A 448 29.96 10.45 -1.72
CA TRP A 448 29.75 10.12 -0.32
C TRP A 448 31.11 10.15 0.35
#